data_AF-A0A077MGD6-F1
#
_entry.id   AF-A0A077MGD6-F1
#
_cell.length_a   1.000
_cell.length_b   1.000
_cell.length_c   1.000
_cell.angle_alpha   90.00
_cell.angle_beta   90.00
_cell.angle_gamma   90.00
#
_symmetry.space_group_name_H-M   'P 1'
#
loop_
_entity.id
_entity.type
_entity.pdbx_description
1 polymer ?
#
loop_
_entity_poly.entity_id
_entity_poly.type
_entity_poly.pdbx_seq_one_letter_code
_entity_poly.pdbx_strand_id
1 'polypeptide(L)'
;MRGVSREVLARDAAWSLADGSCKDLTIEWARWEATYVASATAAARQTALVEPAAVCAACPIVSECADLAELSGYTGIAAGQGYRNGRLDHARQRHPNQRRTA
;
A
#
# COMPACT_ATOMS: atom_id res chain seq x y z
N MET A 1 27.82 10.49 -0.60
CA MET A 1 26.35 10.52 -0.43
C MET A 1 26.03 9.96 0.94
N ARG A 2 25.76 10.82 1.92
CA ARG A 2 25.46 10.41 3.31
C ARG A 2 24.00 9.97 3.35
N GLY A 3 23.77 8.72 3.76
CA GLY A 3 22.43 8.13 3.88
C GLY A 3 21.55 8.98 4.78
N VAL A 4 20.36 9.32 4.27
CA VAL A 4 19.33 9.97 5.06
C VAL A 4 18.94 9.01 6.19
N SER A 5 18.99 9.47 7.45
CA SER A 5 18.65 8.63 8.61
C SER A 5 17.17 8.23 8.55
N ARG A 6 16.85 7.03 9.03
CA ARG A 6 15.47 6.53 9.11
C ARG A 6 14.54 7.48 9.87
N GLU A 7 15.01 8.16 10.92
CA GLU A 7 14.21 9.18 11.62
C GLU A 7 13.85 10.39 10.75
N VAL A 8 14.74 10.79 9.82
CA VAL A 8 14.48 11.92 8.91
C VAL A 8 13.41 11.51 7.91
N LEU A 9 13.47 10.29 7.37
CA LEU A 9 12.44 9.74 6.48
C LEU A 9 11.09 9.56 7.21
N ALA A 10 11.09 9.14 8.47
CA ALA A 10 9.87 9.00 9.26
C ALA A 10 9.21 10.34 9.59
N ARG A 11 9.99 11.39 9.90
CA ARG A 11 9.47 12.75 10.15
C ARG A 11 8.98 13.41 8.86
N ASP A 12 9.71 13.25 7.76
CA ASP A 12 9.32 13.78 6.46
C ASP A 12 8.02 13.13 5.98
N ALA A 13 7.92 11.81 6.05
CA ALA A 13 6.70 11.10 5.68
C ALA A 13 5.50 11.42 6.60
N ALA A 14 5.72 11.63 7.90
CA ALA A 14 4.68 12.11 8.81
C ALA A 14 4.17 13.51 8.43
N TRP A 15 5.03 14.37 7.86
CA TRP A 15 4.65 15.68 7.36
C TRP A 15 3.92 15.58 6.01
N SER A 16 4.41 14.74 5.09
CA SER A 16 3.81 14.54 3.77
C SER A 16 2.44 13.86 3.83
N LEU A 17 2.16 13.01 4.83
CA LEU A 17 0.84 12.37 4.99
C LEU A 17 -0.31 13.38 5.14
N ALA A 18 -0.03 14.61 5.59
CA ALA A 18 -1.02 15.69 5.64
C ALA A 18 -1.47 16.18 4.24
N ASP A 19 -0.70 15.87 3.20
CA ASP A 19 -1.03 16.15 1.79
C ASP A 19 -1.58 14.92 1.06
N GLY A 20 -1.71 13.78 1.75
CA GLY A 20 -2.29 12.58 1.18
C GLY A 20 -3.74 12.81 0.77
N SER A 21 -4.13 12.36 -0.41
CA SER A 21 -5.52 12.45 -0.88
C SER A 21 -6.52 11.72 0.04
N CYS A 22 -6.03 10.79 0.87
CA CYS A 22 -6.82 10.07 1.86
C CYS A 22 -7.00 10.80 3.21
N LYS A 23 -6.41 11.99 3.42
CA LYS A 23 -6.34 12.66 4.73
C LYS A 23 -7.69 12.92 5.41
N ASP A 24 -8.74 13.18 4.63
CA ASP A 24 -10.09 13.48 5.13
C ASP A 24 -10.99 12.22 5.13
N LEU A 25 -10.43 11.05 4.78
CA LEU A 25 -11.16 9.79 4.64
C LEU A 25 -10.92 8.84 5.83
N THR A 26 -10.46 9.33 6.99
CA THR A 26 -10.04 8.48 8.13
C THR A 26 -11.00 7.33 8.46
N ILE A 27 -12.31 7.59 8.53
CA ILE A 27 -13.32 6.56 8.84
C ILE A 27 -13.46 5.55 7.71
N GLU A 28 -13.48 6.02 6.47
CA GLU A 28 -13.64 5.18 5.29
C GLU A 28 -12.39 4.34 5.03
N TRP A 29 -11.21 4.95 5.19
CA TRP A 29 -9.92 4.28 5.11
C TRP A 29 -9.81 3.15 6.14
N ALA A 30 -10.20 3.40 7.39
CA ALA A 30 -10.23 2.37 8.43
C ALA A 30 -11.16 1.18 8.07
N ARG A 31 -12.27 1.44 7.38
CA ARG A 31 -13.18 0.38 6.90
C ARG A 31 -12.55 -0.44 5.77
N TRP A 32 -11.87 0.22 4.83
CA TRP A 32 -11.16 -0.48 3.75
C TRP A 32 -10.03 -1.34 4.32
N GLU A 33 -9.23 -0.81 5.25
CA GLU A 33 -8.17 -1.58 5.92
C GLU A 33 -8.74 -2.79 6.68
N ALA A 34 -9.80 -2.60 7.46
CA ALA A 34 -10.44 -3.70 8.18
C ALA A 34 -10.95 -4.79 7.21
N THR A 35 -11.54 -4.38 6.09
CA THR A 35 -12.03 -5.29 5.04
C THR A 35 -10.89 -6.05 4.38
N TYR A 36 -9.80 -5.38 4.04
CA TYR A 36 -8.62 -5.99 3.45
C TYR A 36 -7.94 -6.98 4.40
N VAL A 37 -7.79 -6.63 5.69
CA VAL A 37 -7.21 -7.51 6.71
C VAL A 37 -8.10 -8.74 6.96
N ALA A 38 -9.42 -8.55 7.04
CA ALA A 38 -10.38 -9.64 7.24
C ALA A 38 -10.54 -10.56 6.02
N SER A 39 -10.19 -10.10 4.83
CA SER A 39 -10.31 -10.87 3.59
C SER A 39 -9.38 -12.10 3.60
N ALA A 40 -9.99 -13.29 3.55
CA ALA A 40 -9.25 -14.56 3.60
C ALA A 40 -8.58 -14.93 2.26
N THR A 41 -9.14 -14.48 1.14
CA THR A 41 -8.67 -14.86 -0.20
C THR A 41 -7.92 -13.72 -0.87
N ALA A 42 -7.00 -14.09 -1.76
CA ALA A 42 -6.32 -13.19 -2.68
C ALA A 42 -7.29 -12.29 -3.46
N ALA A 43 -8.35 -12.89 -4.02
CA ALA A 43 -9.33 -12.18 -4.82
C ALA A 43 -10.11 -11.16 -3.98
N ALA A 44 -10.55 -11.54 -2.78
CA ALA A 44 -11.26 -10.63 -1.87
C ALA A 44 -10.36 -9.45 -1.45
N ARG A 45 -9.07 -9.71 -1.20
CA ARG A 45 -8.08 -8.64 -0.95
C ARG A 45 -7.93 -7.69 -2.14
N GLN A 46 -7.86 -8.21 -3.36
CA GLN A 46 -7.79 -7.38 -4.57
C GLN A 46 -9.05 -6.52 -4.75
N THR A 47 -10.24 -7.09 -4.50
CA THR A 47 -11.48 -6.32 -4.52
C THR A 47 -11.48 -5.21 -3.47
N ALA A 48 -10.99 -5.47 -2.26
CA ALA A 48 -10.89 -4.48 -1.19
C ALA A 48 -9.93 -3.31 -1.51
N LEU A 49 -9.02 -3.49 -2.47
CA LEU A 49 -8.07 -2.46 -2.89
C LEU A 49 -8.59 -1.53 -3.99
N VAL A 50 -9.72 -1.85 -4.64
CA VAL A 50 -10.22 -1.07 -5.80
C VAL A 50 -10.47 0.40 -5.43
N GLU A 51 -11.24 0.65 -4.36
CA GLU A 51 -11.57 2.01 -3.93
C GLU A 51 -10.34 2.77 -3.37
N PRO A 52 -9.53 2.20 -2.45
CA PRO A 52 -8.28 2.84 -2.04
C PRO A 52 -7.32 3.15 -3.20
N ALA A 53 -7.22 2.26 -4.19
CA ALA A 53 -6.37 2.46 -5.36
C ALA A 53 -6.85 3.65 -6.21
N ALA A 54 -8.15 3.87 -6.33
CA ALA A 54 -8.70 5.02 -7.04
C ALA A 54 -8.33 6.34 -6.33
N VAL A 55 -8.38 6.39 -4.99
CA VAL A 55 -7.92 7.54 -4.20
C VAL A 55 -6.43 7.78 -4.42
N CYS A 56 -5.62 6.71 -4.41
CA CYS A 56 -4.17 6.82 -4.56
C CYS A 56 -3.71 7.14 -6.00
N ALA A 57 -4.52 6.86 -7.03
CA ALA A 57 -4.14 7.08 -8.43
C ALA A 57 -3.83 8.55 -8.77
N ALA A 58 -4.43 9.50 -8.04
CA ALA A 58 -4.20 10.94 -8.18
C ALA A 58 -3.42 11.55 -6.99
N CYS A 59 -2.93 10.72 -6.07
CA CYS A 59 -2.29 11.18 -4.86
C CYS A 59 -0.86 11.68 -5.15
N PRO A 60 -0.51 12.93 -4.81
CA PRO A 60 0.78 13.52 -5.17
C PRO A 60 1.97 12.89 -4.44
N ILE A 61 1.72 12.21 -3.31
CA ILE A 61 2.74 11.60 -2.45
C ILE A 61 2.76 10.07 -2.55
N VAL A 62 2.19 9.50 -3.63
CA VAL A 62 1.97 8.05 -3.73
C VAL A 62 3.28 7.26 -3.66
N SER A 63 4.37 7.79 -4.24
CA SER A 63 5.71 7.20 -4.18
C SER A 63 6.29 7.19 -2.77
N GLU A 64 6.22 8.33 -2.08
CA GLU A 64 6.74 8.53 -0.74
C GLU A 64 5.97 7.66 0.27
N CYS A 65 4.65 7.52 0.05
CA CYS A 65 3.79 6.62 0.82
C CYS A 65 4.22 5.15 0.66
N ALA A 66 4.58 4.73 -0.56
CA ALA A 66 5.09 3.37 -0.81
C ALA A 66 6.46 3.15 -0.13
N ASP A 67 7.40 4.08 -0.29
CA ASP A 67 8.73 4.00 0.31
C ASP A 67 8.66 3.92 1.84
N LEU A 68 7.79 4.76 2.45
CA LEU A 68 7.54 4.71 3.89
C LEU A 68 6.99 3.36 4.32
N ALA A 69 6.02 2.81 3.58
CA ALA A 69 5.42 1.52 3.89
C ALA A 69 6.48 0.40 3.90
N GLU A 70 7.40 0.40 2.94
CA GLU A 70 8.50 -0.55 2.88
C GLU A 70 9.48 -0.39 4.05
N LEU A 71 9.95 0.84 4.28
CA LEU A 71 10.97 1.14 5.30
C LEU A 71 10.49 0.88 6.73
N SER A 72 9.21 1.12 6.99
CA SER A 72 8.59 0.95 8.31
C SER A 72 8.11 -0.48 8.59
N GLY A 73 8.14 -1.37 7.60
CA GLY A 73 7.56 -2.71 7.75
C GLY A 73 6.03 -2.67 7.85
N TYR A 74 5.39 -1.71 7.20
CA TYR A 74 3.95 -1.47 7.29
C TYR A 74 3.11 -2.69 6.84
N THR A 75 1.95 -2.86 7.46
CA THR A 75 0.97 -3.89 7.13
C THR A 75 -0.40 -3.23 7.07
N GLY A 76 -1.06 -3.29 5.91
CA GLY A 76 -2.28 -2.54 5.65
C GLY A 76 -2.36 -2.12 4.19
N ILE A 77 -3.00 -0.98 3.93
CA ILE A 77 -3.15 -0.41 2.59
C ILE A 77 -2.31 0.86 2.52
N ALA A 78 -1.37 0.93 1.59
CA ALA A 78 -0.54 2.10 1.34
C ALA A 78 -0.31 2.24 -0.16
N ALA A 79 -0.21 3.47 -0.68
CA ALA A 79 0.00 3.74 -2.10
C ALA A 79 -0.96 2.98 -3.06
N GLY A 80 -2.20 2.75 -2.62
CA GLY A 80 -3.22 1.99 -3.37
C GLY A 80 -2.96 0.49 -3.45
N GLN A 81 -2.00 -0.03 -2.70
CA GLN A 81 -1.59 -1.43 -2.70
C GLN A 81 -1.71 -2.03 -1.30
N GLY A 82 -1.88 -3.34 -1.25
CA GLY A 82 -1.78 -4.10 -0.01
C GLY A 82 -0.33 -4.34 0.38
N TYR A 83 0.01 -4.14 1.66
CA TYR A 83 1.32 -4.43 2.22
C TYR A 83 1.23 -5.44 3.37
N ARG A 84 2.28 -6.26 3.51
CA ARG A 84 2.57 -7.10 4.68
C ARG A 84 4.04 -7.00 5.04
N ASN A 85 4.33 -6.56 6.26
CA ASN A 85 5.70 -6.37 6.76
C ASN A 85 6.58 -5.58 5.78
N GLY A 86 6.04 -4.50 5.21
CA GLY A 86 6.74 -3.64 4.25
C GLY A 86 6.99 -4.29 2.89
N ARG A 87 6.26 -5.37 2.55
CA ARG A 87 6.32 -5.99 1.22
C ARG A 87 4.95 -5.97 0.59
N LEU A 88 4.90 -5.74 -0.72
CA LEU A 88 3.65 -5.82 -1.47
C LEU A 88 3.01 -7.19 -1.27
N ASP A 89 1.76 -7.17 -0.83
CA ASP A 89 0.89 -8.32 -0.76
C ASP A 89 0.36 -8.66 -2.14
N HIS A 90 1.27 -8.88 -3.08
CA HIS A 90 0.95 -9.59 -4.29
C HIS A 90 0.50 -10.98 -3.84
N ALA A 91 -0.81 -11.13 -3.67
CA ALA A 91 -1.47 -12.41 -3.84
C ALA A 91 -0.84 -13.02 -5.09
N ARG A 92 0.07 -14.00 -4.88
CA ARG A 92 0.92 -14.56 -5.93
C ARG A 92 0.11 -14.62 -7.22
N GLN A 93 0.35 -13.69 -8.14
CA GLN A 93 0.00 -13.90 -9.52
C GLN A 93 0.96 -15.01 -9.94
N ARG A 94 0.63 -16.25 -9.59
CA ARG A 94 1.12 -17.39 -10.36
C ARG A 94 0.56 -17.11 -11.74
N HIS A 95 1.41 -16.58 -12.61
CA HIS A 95 1.18 -16.67 -14.03
C HIS A 95 0.86 -18.15 -14.29
N PRO A 96 -0.36 -18.49 -14.74
CA PRO A 96 -0.64 -19.86 -15.12
C PRO A 96 0.32 -20.17 -16.26
N ASN A 97 1.25 -21.09 -15.98
CA ASN A 97 2.27 -21.66 -16.88
C ASN A 97 2.16 -21.20 -18.32
N GLN A 98 3.17 -20.49 -18.82
CA GLN A 98 3.54 -20.66 -20.23
C GLN A 98 3.80 -22.15 -20.42
N ARG A 99 2.85 -22.84 -21.05
CA ARG A 99 3.04 -24.20 -21.56
C ARG A 99 4.33 -24.17 -22.35
N ARG A 100 5.35 -24.93 -21.91
CA ARG A 100 6.43 -25.38 -22.78
C ARG A 100 5.76 -26.10 -23.96
N THR A 101 5.70 -25.44 -25.11
CA THR A 101 5.48 -26.12 -26.38
C THR A 101 6.67 -27.05 -26.59
N ALA A 102 6.34 -28.30 -26.89
CA ALA A 102 7.25 -29.42 -27.12
C ALA A 102 8.17 -29.18 -28.33
#